data_AF-A0A9X0ARX6-F1
#
_entry.id   AF-A0A9X0ARX6-F1
#
_cell.length_a   1.000
_cell.length_b   1.000
_cell.length_c   1.000
_cell.angle_alpha   90.00
_cell.angle_beta   90.00
_cell.angle_gamma   90.00
#
_symmetry.space_group_name_H-M   'P 1'
#
loop_
_entity.id
_entity.type
_entity.pdbx_description
1 polymer ?
#
loop_
_entity_poly.entity_id
_entity_poly.type
_entity_poly.pdbx_seq_one_letter_code
_entity_poly.pdbx_strand_id
1 'polypeptide(L)'
;MESLYVVTREQHLFFEDHGYLVITNGFPKEEIENLKVLTKAVHDLPRVKEPCGYLQYDEINKKGERVLCRVENFAEEVVGFNSLLRGRKLISIVSQLSKAHMVLFKDKCKLSLHETLKVC
;
A
#
# COMPACT_ATOMS: atom_id res chain seq x y z
N MET A 1 -1.15 -17.68 15.04
CA MET A 1 -0.02 -18.08 14.18
C MET A 1 -0.30 -17.50 12.81
N GLU A 2 0.51 -16.54 12.36
CA GLU A 2 0.28 -15.86 11.08
C GLU A 2 0.54 -16.85 9.93
N SER A 3 -0.49 -17.21 9.16
CA SER A 3 -0.31 -18.09 8.00
C SER A 3 0.28 -17.29 6.85
N LEU A 4 1.42 -17.74 6.32
CA LEU A 4 2.02 -17.15 5.14
C LEU A 4 1.25 -17.59 3.89
N TYR A 5 1.04 -16.65 2.98
CA TYR A 5 0.46 -16.96 1.67
C TYR A 5 1.49 -17.71 0.83
N VAL A 6 1.08 -18.88 0.32
CA VAL A 6 1.90 -19.70 -0.58
C VAL A 6 1.41 -19.48 -2.00
N VAL A 7 2.28 -18.99 -2.87
CA VAL A 7 2.00 -18.80 -4.30
C VAL A 7 1.97 -20.17 -4.96
N THR A 8 0.87 -20.51 -5.63
CA THR A 8 0.74 -21.83 -6.27
C THR A 8 1.55 -21.89 -7.57
N ARG A 9 1.78 -23.10 -8.08
CA ARG A 9 2.46 -23.28 -9.37
C ARG A 9 1.72 -22.60 -10.51
N GLU A 10 0.39 -22.67 -10.52
CA GLU A 10 -0.45 -22.00 -11.54
C GLU A 10 -0.30 -20.49 -11.46
N GLN A 11 -0.22 -19.93 -10.26
CA GLN A 11 0.00 -18.49 -10.05
C GLN A 11 1.41 -18.06 -10.49
N HIS A 12 2.43 -18.88 -10.26
CA HIS A 12 3.77 -18.64 -10.79
C HIS A 12 3.78 -18.62 -12.31
N LEU A 13 3.19 -19.63 -12.95
CA LEU A 13 3.11 -19.70 -14.42
C LEU A 13 2.33 -18.52 -15.00
N PHE A 14 1.21 -18.14 -14.37
CA PHE A 14 0.44 -16.97 -14.78
C PHE A 14 1.26 -15.68 -14.67
N PHE A 15 1.97 -15.49 -13.55
CA PHE A 15 2.82 -14.31 -13.35
C PHE A 15 3.99 -14.25 -14.35
N GLU A 16 4.63 -15.38 -14.65
CA GLU A 16 5.72 -15.45 -15.63
C GLU A 16 5.24 -15.12 -17.05
N ASP A 17 4.03 -15.53 -17.42
CA ASP A 17 3.45 -15.29 -18.75
C ASP A 17 2.85 -13.88 -18.90
N HIS A 18 2.23 -13.33 -17.85
CA HIS A 18 1.45 -12.10 -17.92
C HIS A 18 2.11 -10.89 -17.25
N GLY A 19 3.11 -11.11 -16.39
CA GLY A 19 3.79 -10.04 -15.62
C GLY A 19 2.98 -9.46 -14.46
N TYR A 20 1.82 -10.04 -14.11
CA TYR A 20 1.02 -9.66 -12.96
C TYR A 20 0.33 -10.87 -12.32
N LEU A 21 -0.10 -10.72 -11.06
CA LEU A 21 -0.88 -11.72 -10.34
C LEU A 21 -1.95 -11.03 -9.48
N VAL A 22 -3.18 -11.53 -9.53
CA VAL A 22 -4.28 -11.06 -8.68
C VAL A 22 -4.50 -12.06 -7.55
N ILE A 23 -4.39 -11.59 -6.31
CA ILE A 23 -4.66 -12.37 -5.09
C ILE A 23 -5.89 -11.78 -4.40
N THR A 24 -7.01 -12.51 -4.40
CA THR A 24 -8.30 -12.04 -3.86
C THR A 24 -8.50 -12.33 -2.38
N ASN A 25 -7.71 -13.25 -1.82
CA ASN A 25 -7.79 -13.72 -0.44
C ASN A 25 -6.48 -13.50 0.33
N GLY A 26 -5.70 -12.48 -0.05
CA GLY A 26 -4.40 -12.20 0.56
C GLY A 26 -4.48 -11.61 1.97
N PHE A 27 -5.62 -11.00 2.30
CA PHE A 27 -5.88 -10.38 3.60
C PHE A 27 -7.24 -10.83 4.14
N PRO A 28 -7.33 -11.23 5.43
CA PRO A 28 -8.61 -11.43 6.08
C PRO A 28 -9.34 -10.09 6.27
N LYS A 29 -10.65 -10.16 6.46
CA LYS A 29 -11.51 -8.98 6.62
C LYS A 29 -11.03 -8.02 7.73
N GLU A 30 -10.55 -8.55 8.85
CA GLU A 30 -10.03 -7.74 9.95
C GLU A 30 -8.78 -6.93 9.56
N GLU A 31 -7.84 -7.56 8.85
CA GLU A 31 -6.66 -6.84 8.33
C GLU A 31 -7.07 -5.78 7.32
N ILE A 32 -8.07 -6.06 6.47
CA ILE A 32 -8.63 -5.07 5.56
C ILE A 32 -9.19 -3.87 6.33
N GLU A 33 -9.97 -4.07 7.38
CA GLU A 33 -10.48 -2.95 8.21
C GLU A 33 -9.33 -2.15 8.85
N ASN A 34 -8.29 -2.81 9.33
CA ASN A 34 -7.10 -2.13 9.83
C ASN A 34 -6.37 -1.32 8.75
N LEU A 35 -6.27 -1.83 7.52
CA LEU A 35 -5.68 -1.09 6.39
C LEU A 35 -6.44 0.20 6.09
N LYS A 36 -7.77 0.21 6.25
CA LYS A 36 -8.60 1.42 6.08
C LYS A 36 -8.24 2.49 7.11
N VAL A 37 -8.07 2.08 8.37
CA VAL A 37 -7.64 2.97 9.46
C VAL A 37 -6.24 3.52 9.21
N LEU A 38 -5.30 2.66 8.81
CA LEU A 38 -3.93 3.09 8.48
C LEU A 38 -3.90 4.04 7.28
N THR A 39 -4.70 3.78 6.25
CA THR A 39 -4.80 4.66 5.07
C THR A 39 -5.35 6.04 5.46
N LYS A 40 -6.32 6.08 6.38
CA LYS A 40 -6.80 7.35 6.94
C LYS A 40 -5.69 8.08 7.70
N ALA A 41 -4.90 7.37 8.52
CA ALA A 41 -3.78 7.98 9.23
C ALA A 41 -2.74 8.61 8.28
N VAL A 42 -2.47 7.97 7.13
CA VAL A 42 -1.59 8.53 6.08
C VAL A 42 -2.20 9.78 5.44
N HIS A 43 -3.52 9.76 5.15
CA HIS A 43 -4.23 10.93 4.63
C HIS A 43 -4.19 12.11 5.60
N ASP A 44 -4.36 11.84 6.90
CA ASP A 44 -4.45 12.83 7.96
C ASP A 44 -3.07 13.28 8.48
N LEU A 45 -1.95 12.83 7.87
CA LEU A 45 -0.62 13.30 8.21
C LEU A 45 -0.53 14.84 8.09
N PRO A 46 0.10 15.51 9.07
CA PRO A 46 0.06 16.96 9.16
C PRO A 46 0.75 17.62 7.96
N ARG A 47 0.21 18.74 7.51
CA ARG A 47 0.86 19.58 6.49
C ARG A 47 2.01 20.35 7.14
N VAL A 48 3.24 19.86 6.99
CA VAL A 48 4.44 20.51 7.52
C VAL A 48 5.13 21.37 6.46
N LYS A 49 5.68 22.51 6.87
CA LYS A 49 6.47 23.41 6.01
C LYS A 49 7.96 23.10 6.03
N GLU A 50 8.40 22.40 7.07
CA GLU A 50 9.79 21.98 7.27
C GLU A 50 10.02 20.60 6.64
N PRO A 51 11.29 20.23 6.34
CA PRO A 51 11.60 18.90 5.85
C PRO A 51 11.09 17.81 6.82
N CYS A 52 10.38 16.82 6.29
CA CYS A 52 9.92 15.64 7.04
C CYS A 52 10.17 14.36 6.23
N GLY A 53 9.93 13.20 6.85
CA GLY A 53 10.19 11.88 6.24
C GLY A 53 9.30 11.54 5.05
N TYR A 54 8.19 12.26 4.87
CA TYR A 54 7.16 11.97 3.87
C TYR A 54 6.90 13.14 2.92
N LEU A 55 6.25 12.86 1.80
CA LEU A 55 5.93 13.84 0.78
C LEU A 55 4.43 13.79 0.46
N GLN A 56 3.76 14.93 0.50
CA GLN A 56 2.35 15.07 0.14
C GLN A 56 2.20 15.89 -1.14
N TYR A 57 1.38 15.39 -2.07
CA TYR A 57 1.14 16.01 -3.36
C TYR A 57 -0.34 16.32 -3.53
N ASP A 58 -0.62 17.54 -3.95
CA ASP A 58 -1.96 18.00 -4.24
C ASP A 58 -2.17 18.13 -5.75
N GLU A 59 -3.39 17.84 -6.19
CA GLU A 59 -3.87 18.11 -7.55
C GLU A 59 -5.05 19.08 -7.50
N ILE A 60 -5.26 19.79 -8.61
CA ILE A 60 -6.43 20.65 -8.78
C ILE A 60 -7.59 19.80 -9.31
N ASN A 61 -8.68 19.71 -8.55
CA ASN A 61 -9.87 18.97 -8.96
C ASN A 61 -10.67 19.76 -10.02
N LYS A 62 -11.75 19.16 -10.52
CA LYS A 62 -12.65 19.80 -11.52
C LYS A 62 -13.31 21.09 -11.03
N LYS A 63 -13.36 21.32 -9.72
CA LYS A 63 -13.90 22.53 -9.08
C LYS A 63 -12.84 23.63 -8.88
N GLY A 64 -11.58 23.38 -9.24
CA GLY A 64 -10.47 24.32 -9.04
C GLY A 64 -9.83 24.24 -7.65
N GLU A 65 -10.19 23.26 -6.83
CA GLU A 65 -9.71 23.12 -5.45
C GLU A 65 -8.47 22.23 -5.38
N ARG A 66 -7.53 22.55 -4.48
CA ARG A 66 -6.39 21.68 -4.16
C ARG A 66 -6.86 20.51 -3.30
N VAL A 67 -6.64 19.30 -3.77
CA VAL A 67 -6.99 18.06 -3.08
C VAL A 67 -5.76 17.16 -2.99
N LEU A 68 -5.52 16.60 -1.80
CA LEU A 68 -4.46 15.61 -1.58
C LEU A 68 -4.69 14.40 -2.48
N CYS A 69 -3.79 14.11 -3.42
CA CYS A 69 -3.92 12.98 -4.34
C CYS A 69 -2.90 11.87 -4.04
N ARG A 70 -1.81 12.19 -3.34
CA ARG A 70 -0.74 11.24 -3.09
C ARG A 70 0.08 11.57 -1.86
N VAL A 71 0.45 10.53 -1.13
CA VAL A 71 1.48 10.57 -0.08
C VAL A 71 2.57 9.55 -0.41
N GLU A 72 3.83 9.91 -0.27
CA GLU A 72 5.00 9.03 -0.47
C GLU A 72 5.88 9.02 0.78
N ASN A 73 6.65 7.94 0.99
CA ASN A 73 7.60 7.75 2.09
C ASN A 73 6.96 7.87 3.49
N PHE A 74 5.73 7.41 3.67
CA PHE A 74 4.98 7.46 4.93
C PHE A 74 5.18 6.21 5.81
N ALA A 75 5.86 5.17 5.30
CA ALA A 75 5.97 3.90 6.01
C ALA A 75 6.57 4.06 7.41
N GLU A 76 7.57 4.92 7.59
CA GLU A 76 8.23 5.13 8.89
C GLU A 76 7.37 5.95 9.87
N GLU A 77 6.48 6.81 9.36
CA GLU A 77 5.61 7.68 10.17
C GLU A 77 4.37 6.96 10.67
N VAL A 78 3.87 5.99 9.89
CA VAL A 78 2.66 5.22 10.23
C VAL A 78 3.07 3.80 10.58
N VAL A 79 3.31 3.54 11.87
CA VAL A 79 3.84 2.27 12.42
C VAL A 79 3.15 1.02 11.87
N GLY A 80 1.83 1.07 11.68
CA GLY A 80 1.08 -0.05 11.10
C GLY A 80 1.46 -0.33 9.65
N PHE A 81 1.71 0.70 8.83
CA PHE A 81 2.22 0.52 7.48
C PHE A 81 3.69 0.09 7.45
N ASN A 82 4.53 0.58 8.37
CA ASN A 82 5.90 0.07 8.49
C ASN A 82 5.89 -1.46 8.66
N SER A 83 5.07 -1.92 9.61
CA SER A 83 4.97 -3.32 9.98
C SER A 83 4.35 -4.17 8.86
N LEU A 84 3.34 -3.63 8.17
CA LEU A 84 2.70 -4.30 7.04
C LEU A 84 3.63 -4.42 5.84
N LEU A 85 4.16 -3.30 5.35
CA LEU A 85 4.94 -3.23 4.10
C LEU A 85 6.29 -3.95 4.22
N ARG A 86 6.88 -3.97 5.42
CA ARG A 86 8.08 -4.75 5.74
C ARG A 86 7.76 -6.11 6.36
N GLY A 87 6.48 -6.46 6.44
CA GLY A 87 6.00 -7.67 7.07
C GLY A 87 6.29 -8.91 6.24
N ARG A 88 6.49 -10.04 6.94
CA ARG A 88 6.82 -11.32 6.30
C ARG A 88 5.78 -11.77 5.28
N LYS A 89 4.49 -11.46 5.49
CA LYS A 89 3.42 -11.83 4.56
C LYS A 89 3.66 -11.24 3.17
N LEU A 90 3.77 -9.91 3.06
CA LEU A 90 3.97 -9.23 1.78
C LEU A 90 5.34 -9.56 1.18
N ILE A 91 6.41 -9.48 1.97
CA ILE A 91 7.77 -9.79 1.50
C ILE A 91 7.85 -11.22 0.97
N SER A 92 7.24 -12.20 1.64
CA SER A 92 7.24 -13.60 1.21
C SER A 92 6.55 -13.77 -0.15
N ILE A 93 5.39 -13.15 -0.37
CA ILE A 93 4.67 -13.23 -1.65
C ILE A 93 5.54 -12.70 -2.79
N VAL A 94 6.11 -11.51 -2.65
CA VAL A 94 6.94 -10.92 -3.72
C VAL A 94 8.28 -11.64 -3.88
N SER A 95 8.84 -12.23 -2.82
CA SER A 95 10.07 -13.02 -2.88
C SER A 95 9.86 -14.34 -3.61
N GLN A 96 8.71 -15.00 -3.40
CA GLN A 96 8.32 -16.19 -4.16
C GLN A 96 8.24 -15.85 -5.66
N LEU A 97 7.52 -14.78 -6.03
CA LEU A 97 7.33 -14.40 -7.44
C LEU A 97 8.63 -13.97 -8.13
N SER A 98 9.49 -13.22 -7.44
CA SER A 98 10.76 -12.73 -8.00
C SER A 98 11.89 -13.75 -7.97
N LYS A 99 11.75 -14.85 -7.21
CA LYS A 99 12.83 -15.82 -6.92
C LYS A 99 14.07 -15.15 -6.33
N ALA A 100 13.88 -14.03 -5.63
CA ALA A 100 14.94 -13.20 -5.05
C ALA A 100 14.53 -12.67 -3.68
N HIS A 101 15.51 -12.20 -2.91
CA HIS A 101 15.25 -11.50 -1.66
C HIS A 101 14.68 -10.10 -1.93
N MET A 102 13.48 -9.82 -1.42
CA MET A 102 12.79 -8.55 -1.65
C MET A 102 12.83 -7.64 -0.43
N VAL A 103 12.99 -6.34 -0.68
CA VAL A 103 12.96 -5.28 0.33
C VAL A 103 12.01 -4.17 -0.07
N LEU A 104 11.43 -3.47 0.92
CA LEU A 104 10.67 -2.25 0.64
C LEU A 104 11.63 -1.15 0.19
N PHE A 105 11.55 -0.81 -1.10
CA PHE A 105 12.34 0.25 -1.72
C PHE A 105 11.61 1.60 -1.73
N LYS A 106 10.30 1.60 -2.00
CA LYS A 106 9.47 2.81 -2.04
C LYS A 106 8.03 2.49 -1.66
N ASP A 107 7.39 3.40 -0.94
CA ASP A 107 5.96 3.39 -0.66
C ASP A 107 5.25 4.63 -1.21
N LYS A 108 4.02 4.44 -1.68
CA LYS A 108 3.14 5.50 -2.17
C LYS A 108 1.68 5.13 -1.92
N CYS A 109 0.91 6.07 -1.41
CA CYS A 109 -0.52 5.96 -1.21
C CYS A 109 -1.19 6.92 -2.18
N LYS A 110 -2.05 6.39 -3.05
CA LYS A 110 -2.85 7.21 -3.98
C LYS A 110 -4.24 7.40 -3.39
N LEU A 111 -4.67 8.66 -3.33
CA LEU A 111 -5.97 9.05 -2.80
C LEU A 111 -6.83 9.49 -3.98
N SER A 112 -8.02 8.90 -4.10
CA SER A 112 -8.93 9.22 -5.19
C SER A 112 -9.55 10.60 -4.99
N LEU A 113 -9.53 11.43 -6.02
CA LEU A 113 -10.03 12.81 -6.03
C LEU A 113 -11.57 12.94 -5.95
N HIS A 114 -12.30 11.85 -5.72
CA HIS A 114 -13.75 11.89 -5.58
C HIS A 114 -14.12 12.15 -4.12
N GLU A 115 -15.11 13.01 -3.90
CA GLU A 115 -15.71 13.41 -2.61
C GLU A 115 -16.31 12.24 -1.81
N THR A 116 -16.02 11.00 -2.18
CA THR A 116 -16.41 9.81 -1.46
C THR A 116 -15.22 8.86 -1.50
N LEU A 117 -14.52 8.75 -0.36
CA LEU A 117 -13.82 7.53 0.01
C LEU A 117 -14.88 6.40 0.02
N LYS A 118 -15.21 5.85 -1.15
CA LYS A 118 -15.75 4.50 -1.24
C LYS A 118 -14.57 3.60 -0.95
N VAL A 119 -14.40 3.34 0.33
CA VAL A 119 -13.47 2.36 0.83
C VAL A 119 -13.97 1.00 0.32
N CYS A 120 -13.38 0.52 -0.78
CA CYS A 120 -13.60 -0.83 -1.27
C CYS A 120 -13.08 -1.86 -0.27
#